data_AF-A0A7S4QVR7-F1
#
_entry.id   AF-A0A7S4QVR7-F1
#
_cell.length_a   1.000
_cell.length_b   1.000
_cell.length_c   1.000
_cell.angle_alpha   90.00
_cell.angle_beta   90.00
_cell.angle_gamma   90.00
#
_symmetry.space_group_name_H-M   'P 1'
#
loop_
_entity.id
_entity.type
_entity.pdbx_description
1 polymer ?
#
loop_
_entity_poly.entity_id
_entity_poly.type
_entity_poly.pdbx_seq_one_letter_code
_entity_poly.pdbx_strand_id
1 'polypeptide(L)'
;IVLFVLSQNTSLNVSPTMASSPSEQTPLLVSVIKSPASLDHEENLNNYEVVEVTSARERIYLILEGRLGKVGRAYETFTIFLILLSIASFCIGSLFDPDYNSDASYASACGKTCDAIFFGNDPKNGLGFLGLGEFTTSLVEVVTIFVFTVDYILRLWTADIESSKYAGVPGRLRYVFTFYSLVDLASTVPFYVDLLTPHISLEATQFLRMFRFFRMLRVEGRFELTLTLFDEVYSDQKNILGTALFIGCTTWCAVASLYYLAERRNTNMIYCPDPASDCDEG
;
A
#
# COMPACT_ATOMS: atom_id res chain seq x y z
N ILE A 1 10.41 15.96 19.33
CA ILE A 1 9.51 17.13 19.48
C ILE A 1 8.34 16.87 18.52
N VAL A 2 7.44 15.94 18.81
CA VAL A 2 6.10 16.17 19.41
C VAL A 2 5.68 14.85 20.06
N LEU A 3 6.07 14.62 21.31
CA LEU A 3 5.70 13.40 22.06
C LEU A 3 5.39 13.69 23.53
N PHE A 4 5.16 14.95 23.93
CA PHE A 4 5.15 15.29 25.36
C PHE A 4 4.19 16.39 25.82
N VAL A 5 3.16 16.77 25.07
CA VAL A 5 2.28 17.85 25.54
C VAL A 5 0.82 17.40 25.49
N LEU A 6 0.19 17.47 26.67
CA LEU A 6 -1.23 17.31 27.02
C LEU A 6 -1.69 15.92 27.51
N SER A 7 -1.03 15.48 28.58
CA SER A 7 -1.74 15.14 29.81
C SER A 7 -2.15 16.47 30.47
N GLN A 8 -3.46 16.68 30.70
CA GLN A 8 -4.14 17.60 31.63
C GLN A 8 -5.42 18.19 31.00
N ASN A 9 -6.48 18.26 31.81
CA ASN A 9 -7.81 18.87 31.58
C ASN A 9 -8.77 18.08 30.67
N THR A 10 -10.00 17.76 31.06
CA THR A 10 -10.84 18.19 32.17
C THR A 10 -11.98 17.19 32.30
N SER A 11 -12.32 16.82 33.52
CA SER A 11 -13.55 16.11 33.88
C SER A 11 -14.79 16.90 33.46
N LEU A 12 -15.64 16.34 32.59
CA LEU A 12 -17.00 16.84 32.41
C LEU A 12 -17.99 15.80 32.92
N ASN A 13 -18.54 16.19 34.06
CA ASN A 13 -19.58 15.58 34.86
C ASN A 13 -20.91 15.67 34.09
N VAL A 14 -21.63 14.56 33.91
CA VAL A 14 -23.01 14.58 33.41
C VAL A 14 -23.88 13.79 34.38
N SER A 15 -24.70 14.50 35.15
CA SER A 15 -25.77 13.94 35.99
C SER A 15 -26.93 13.42 35.13
N PRO A 16 -27.67 12.38 35.57
CA PRO A 16 -28.74 11.79 34.78
C PRO A 16 -30.10 12.43 35.13
N THR A 17 -30.89 12.78 34.11
CA THR A 17 -32.35 12.98 34.26
C THR A 17 -33.07 11.91 33.46
N MET A 18 -33.91 11.14 34.16
CA MET A 18 -34.76 10.06 33.64
C MET A 18 -35.97 10.59 32.87
N ALA A 19 -36.35 9.93 31.76
CA ALA A 19 -37.73 9.52 31.45
C ALA A 19 -37.85 8.71 30.13
N SER A 20 -38.13 7.40 30.27
CA SER A 20 -39.07 6.53 29.52
C SER A 20 -39.07 6.30 27.99
N SER A 21 -38.93 5.01 27.64
CA SER A 21 -39.61 4.19 26.58
C SER A 21 -38.86 3.95 25.24
N PRO A 22 -39.11 2.81 24.53
CA PRO A 22 -38.04 1.97 24.00
C PRO A 22 -37.92 1.93 22.47
N SER A 23 -36.76 2.35 21.95
CA SER A 23 -35.99 1.76 20.82
C SER A 23 -34.96 2.75 20.25
N GLU A 24 -34.52 3.73 21.03
CA GLU A 24 -33.60 4.77 20.57
C GLU A 24 -32.17 4.26 20.73
N GLN A 25 -31.52 3.92 19.61
CA GLN A 25 -30.07 3.77 19.59
C GLN A 25 -29.49 5.13 20.00
N THR A 26 -29.02 5.24 21.24
CA THR A 26 -28.39 6.45 21.76
C THR A 26 -27.27 6.87 20.81
N PRO A 27 -27.34 8.07 20.21
CA PRO A 27 -26.34 8.52 19.27
C PRO A 27 -24.99 8.64 19.98
N LEU A 28 -23.96 8.03 19.39
CA LEU A 28 -22.59 8.17 19.90
C LEU A 28 -22.01 9.45 19.29
N LEU A 29 -21.83 10.47 20.13
CA LEU A 29 -21.07 11.67 19.75
C LEU A 29 -19.59 11.28 19.64
N VAL A 30 -19.03 11.36 18.43
CA VAL A 30 -17.63 11.07 18.17
C VAL A 30 -16.93 12.29 17.60
N SER A 31 -15.73 12.57 18.10
CA SER A 31 -14.88 13.62 17.56
C SER A 31 -14.23 13.13 16.27
N VAL A 32 -14.57 13.77 15.15
CA VAL A 32 -14.05 13.45 13.81
C VAL A 32 -13.04 14.52 13.40
N ILE A 33 -11.92 14.07 12.83
CA ILE A 33 -10.89 14.98 12.28
C ILE A 33 -11.37 15.45 10.91
N LYS A 34 -11.42 16.77 10.67
CA LYS A 34 -11.81 17.33 9.36
C LYS A 34 -10.75 17.02 8.30
N SER A 35 -11.17 16.64 7.08
CA SER A 35 -10.28 16.59 5.91
C SER A 35 -9.98 18.04 5.48
N PRO A 36 -8.72 18.41 5.20
CA PRO A 36 -8.35 19.76 4.79
C PRO A 36 -8.75 19.99 3.33
N ALA A 37 -10.06 20.05 3.06
CA ALA A 37 -10.55 20.64 1.82
C ALA A 37 -10.40 22.15 1.95
N SER A 38 -9.43 22.71 1.19
CA SER A 38 -9.10 24.14 1.06
C SER A 38 -8.84 24.87 2.38
N LEU A 39 -7.57 24.90 2.81
CA LEU A 39 -7.12 25.78 3.88
C LEU A 39 -6.44 27.00 3.27
N ASP A 40 -7.20 28.09 3.17
CA ASP A 40 -6.61 29.42 3.24
C ASP A 40 -5.82 29.55 4.56
N HIS A 41 -4.70 30.26 4.49
CA HIS A 41 -3.74 30.39 5.59
C HIS A 41 -4.38 30.81 6.93
N GLU A 42 -3.91 30.16 8.00
CA GLU A 42 -4.23 30.40 9.42
C GLU A 42 -5.64 30.04 9.89
N GLU A 43 -5.89 28.77 10.27
CA GLU A 43 -6.84 28.50 11.36
C GLU A 43 -6.64 27.15 12.09
N ASN A 44 -6.40 27.26 13.41
CA ASN A 44 -6.61 26.33 14.52
C ASN A 44 -6.28 24.82 14.40
N LEU A 45 -5.30 24.39 15.23
CA LEU A 45 -4.98 22.99 15.57
C LEU A 45 -6.11 22.21 16.32
N ASN A 46 -7.31 22.78 16.46
CA ASN A 46 -8.42 22.24 17.26
C ASN A 46 -9.69 21.90 16.43
N ASN A 47 -9.58 21.67 15.12
CA ASN A 47 -10.72 21.30 14.29
C ASN A 47 -11.14 19.83 14.46
N TYR A 48 -11.68 19.50 15.65
CA TYR A 48 -12.53 18.33 15.83
C TYR A 48 -13.98 18.77 15.72
N GLU A 49 -14.66 18.31 14.67
CA GLU A 49 -16.11 18.43 14.57
C GLU A 49 -16.71 17.22 15.30
N VAL A 50 -17.62 17.48 16.25
CA VAL A 50 -18.35 16.40 16.92
C VAL A 50 -19.48 15.99 15.99
N VAL A 51 -19.26 14.93 15.23
CA VAL A 51 -20.28 14.41 14.30
C VAL A 51 -21.13 13.40 15.06
N GLU A 52 -22.45 13.57 14.96
CA GLU A 52 -23.41 12.61 15.47
C GLU A 52 -23.46 11.41 14.53
N VAL A 53 -22.78 10.33 14.90
CA VAL A 53 -22.71 9.14 14.05
C VAL A 53 -23.96 8.30 14.30
N THR A 54 -24.89 8.35 13.35
CA THR A 54 -26.22 7.74 13.49
C THR A 54 -26.26 6.28 13.01
N SER A 55 -25.32 5.87 12.15
CA SER A 55 -25.32 4.53 11.52
C SER A 55 -24.03 3.75 11.77
N ALA A 56 -24.17 2.43 11.98
CA ALA A 56 -23.02 1.52 12.06
C ALA A 56 -22.16 1.54 10.79
N ARG A 57 -22.76 1.83 9.61
CA ARG A 57 -22.05 1.95 8.33
C ARG A 57 -21.08 3.12 8.32
N GLU A 58 -21.53 4.26 8.85
CA GLU A 58 -20.75 5.49 8.94
C GLU A 58 -19.58 5.34 9.93
N ARG A 59 -19.79 4.61 11.04
CA ARG A 59 -18.70 4.25 11.97
C ARG A 59 -17.62 3.43 11.28
N ILE A 60 -17.99 2.44 10.46
CA ILE A 60 -17.04 1.61 9.73
C ILE A 60 -16.27 2.46 8.72
N TYR A 61 -16.96 3.29 7.94
CA TYR A 61 -16.32 4.22 7.00
C TYR A 61 -15.28 5.10 7.71
N LEU A 62 -15.63 5.72 8.85
CA LEU A 62 -14.71 6.55 9.61
C LEU A 62 -13.53 5.78 10.21
N ILE A 63 -13.66 4.48 10.49
CA ILE A 63 -12.54 3.62 10.92
C ILE A 63 -11.60 3.35 9.76
N LEU A 64 -12.14 2.97 8.60
CA LEU A 64 -11.37 2.67 7.39
C LEU A 64 -10.59 3.89 6.90
N GLU A 65 -11.17 5.07 7.06
CA GLU A 65 -10.54 6.35 6.74
C GLU A 65 -9.53 6.81 7.79
N GLY A 66 -9.39 6.08 8.91
CA GLY A 66 -8.52 6.47 10.03
C GLY A 66 -9.02 7.68 10.83
N ARG A 67 -10.19 8.25 10.48
CA ARG A 67 -10.75 9.48 11.05
C ARG A 67 -11.49 9.26 12.38
N LEU A 68 -11.78 8.01 12.76
CA LEU A 68 -12.45 7.68 14.02
C LEU A 68 -11.50 7.71 15.24
N GLY A 69 -11.20 8.91 15.75
CA GLY A 69 -10.49 9.12 17.03
C GLY A 69 -9.21 8.29 17.17
N LYS A 70 -9.08 7.53 18.28
CA LYS A 70 -7.92 6.64 18.52
C LYS A 70 -8.02 5.29 17.80
N VAL A 71 -9.24 4.80 17.56
CA VAL A 71 -9.48 3.47 16.96
C VAL A 71 -9.12 3.48 15.48
N GLY A 72 -9.53 4.52 14.74
CA GLY A 72 -9.17 4.70 13.33
C GLY A 72 -7.65 4.76 13.14
N ARG A 73 -6.94 5.56 13.95
CA ARG A 73 -5.47 5.63 13.89
C ARG A 73 -4.78 4.32 14.23
N ALA A 74 -5.31 3.57 15.21
CA ALA A 74 -4.77 2.26 15.56
C ALA A 74 -4.94 1.27 14.40
N TYR A 75 -6.10 1.29 13.74
CA TYR A 75 -6.36 0.49 12.55
C TYR A 75 -5.46 0.89 11.37
N GLU A 76 -5.32 2.17 11.08
CA GLU A 76 -4.40 2.69 10.06
C GLU A 76 -2.95 2.24 10.34
N THR A 77 -2.50 2.38 11.59
CA THR A 77 -1.15 1.95 12.01
C THR A 77 -0.97 0.43 11.86
N PHE A 78 -2.01 -0.34 12.19
CA PHE A 78 -2.01 -1.79 12.04
C PHE A 78 -1.92 -2.20 10.56
N THR A 79 -2.68 -1.57 9.68
CA THR A 79 -2.64 -1.81 8.24
C THR A 79 -1.26 -1.46 7.66
N ILE A 80 -0.67 -0.32 8.05
CA ILE A 80 0.69 0.06 7.65
C ILE A 80 1.71 -0.98 8.14
N PHE A 81 1.60 -1.44 9.38
CA PHE A 81 2.47 -2.50 9.91
C PHE A 81 2.36 -3.79 9.08
N LEU A 82 1.16 -4.20 8.70
CA LEU A 82 0.95 -5.37 7.83
C LEU A 82 1.57 -5.19 6.45
N ILE A 83 1.47 -4.00 5.84
CA ILE A 83 2.12 -3.69 4.56
C ILE A 83 3.64 -3.82 4.71
N LEU A 84 4.23 -3.20 5.74
CA LEU A 84 5.67 -3.25 5.97
C LEU A 84 6.15 -4.67 6.25
N LEU A 85 5.43 -5.43 7.06
CA LEU A 85 5.73 -6.84 7.34
C LEU A 85 5.68 -7.66 6.05
N SER A 86 4.65 -7.48 5.22
CA SER A 86 4.52 -8.13 3.92
C SER A 86 5.71 -7.83 3.00
N ILE A 87 6.10 -6.56 2.88
CA ILE A 87 7.21 -6.15 2.01
C ILE A 87 8.54 -6.68 2.54
N ALA A 88 8.79 -6.55 3.85
CA ALA A 88 9.99 -7.11 4.48
C ALA A 88 10.06 -8.62 4.26
N SER A 89 8.95 -9.33 4.43
CA SER A 89 8.88 -10.77 4.18
C SER A 89 9.21 -11.10 2.72
N PHE A 90 8.71 -10.33 1.76
CA PHE A 90 9.00 -10.52 0.35
C PHE A 90 10.49 -10.27 0.02
N CYS A 91 11.04 -9.13 0.45
CA CYS A 91 12.43 -8.76 0.19
C CYS A 91 13.43 -9.69 0.89
N ILE A 92 13.11 -10.17 2.10
CA ILE A 92 13.96 -11.11 2.83
C ILE A 92 13.79 -12.51 2.23
N GLY A 93 12.58 -12.89 1.84
CA GLY A 93 12.29 -14.19 1.23
C GLY A 93 13.06 -14.43 -0.07
N SER A 94 13.31 -13.39 -0.86
CA SER A 94 14.14 -13.52 -2.08
C SER A 94 15.63 -13.82 -1.79
N LEU A 95 16.15 -13.52 -0.59
CA LEU A 95 17.50 -13.92 -0.18
C LEU A 95 17.60 -15.41 0.21
N PHE A 96 16.50 -15.96 0.71
CA PHE A 96 16.40 -17.35 1.20
C PHE A 96 15.85 -18.32 0.15
N ASP A 97 15.79 -17.91 -1.11
CA ASP A 97 15.36 -18.78 -2.20
C ASP A 97 16.57 -19.59 -2.73
N PRO A 98 16.57 -20.93 -2.53
CA PRO A 98 17.69 -21.78 -2.94
C PRO A 98 17.85 -21.89 -4.46
N ASP A 99 16.82 -21.59 -5.26
CA ASP A 99 16.91 -21.62 -6.71
C ASP A 99 17.73 -20.44 -7.26
N TYR A 100 17.75 -19.32 -6.54
CA TYR A 100 18.51 -18.12 -6.92
C TYR A 100 19.85 -18.00 -6.21
N ASN A 101 19.96 -18.54 -5.00
CA ASN A 101 21.11 -18.35 -4.13
C ASN A 101 21.70 -19.68 -3.65
N SER A 102 21.89 -20.62 -4.58
CA SER A 102 22.33 -21.99 -4.29
C SER A 102 23.68 -22.09 -3.59
N ASP A 103 24.57 -21.12 -3.80
CA ASP A 103 25.92 -21.11 -3.25
C ASP A 103 26.01 -20.47 -1.85
N ALA A 104 24.91 -19.87 -1.37
CA ALA A 104 24.88 -19.21 -0.07
C ALA A 104 24.58 -20.18 1.06
N SER A 105 25.49 -20.26 2.04
CA SER A 105 25.30 -21.08 3.26
C SER A 105 24.04 -20.72 4.06
N TYR A 106 23.49 -19.52 3.87
CA TYR A 106 22.28 -19.05 4.56
C TYR A 106 20.98 -19.38 3.81
N ALA A 107 21.02 -19.80 2.54
CA ALA A 107 19.80 -20.07 1.77
C ALA A 107 18.90 -21.16 2.41
N SER A 108 19.49 -22.11 3.13
CA SER A 108 18.76 -23.15 3.89
C SER A 108 18.58 -22.84 5.39
N ALA A 109 19.03 -21.67 5.86
CA ALA A 109 18.96 -21.31 7.28
C ALA A 109 17.50 -21.12 7.76
N CYS A 110 16.63 -20.65 6.86
CA CYS A 110 15.20 -20.63 7.09
C CYS A 110 14.63 -22.02 6.78
N GLY A 111 14.44 -22.84 7.82
CA GLY A 111 13.79 -24.15 7.68
C GLY A 111 12.30 -24.03 7.29
N LYS A 112 11.64 -25.17 7.06
CA LYS A 112 10.24 -25.23 6.60
C LYS A 112 9.24 -24.39 7.40
N THR A 113 9.40 -24.33 8.73
CA THR A 113 8.52 -23.53 9.60
C THR A 113 8.67 -22.02 9.37
N CYS A 114 9.89 -21.57 9.15
CA CYS A 114 10.18 -20.16 8.87
C CYS A 114 9.64 -19.79 7.49
N ASP A 115 9.82 -20.66 6.49
CA ASP A 115 9.25 -20.49 5.16
C ASP A 115 7.72 -20.43 5.20
N ALA A 116 7.09 -21.37 5.90
CA ALA A 116 5.63 -21.44 6.08
C ALA A 116 5.04 -20.18 6.70
N ILE A 117 5.75 -19.54 7.63
CA ILE A 117 5.23 -18.34 8.30
C ILE A 117 5.45 -17.10 7.44
N PHE A 118 6.66 -16.92 6.91
CA PHE A 118 7.08 -15.64 6.33
C PHE A 118 7.18 -15.67 4.79
N PHE A 119 7.95 -16.59 4.22
CA PHE A 119 8.40 -16.46 2.83
C PHE A 119 7.50 -17.17 1.83
N GLY A 120 7.13 -18.43 2.11
CA GLY A 120 6.27 -19.21 1.24
C GLY A 120 6.93 -19.59 -0.08
N ASN A 121 8.25 -19.78 -0.08
CA ASN A 121 9.02 -20.16 -1.28
C ASN A 121 8.82 -21.64 -1.62
N ASP A 122 8.61 -22.51 -0.63
CA ASP A 122 8.42 -23.96 -0.84
C ASP A 122 6.92 -24.32 -0.76
N PRO A 123 6.32 -24.93 -1.80
CA PRO A 123 4.93 -25.41 -1.72
C PRO A 123 4.74 -26.47 -0.62
N LYS A 124 5.80 -27.21 -0.23
CA LYS A 124 5.80 -28.23 0.82
C LYS A 124 6.27 -27.71 2.18
N ASN A 125 6.09 -26.42 2.45
CA ASN A 125 6.47 -25.77 3.70
C ASN A 125 5.65 -26.20 4.94
N GLY A 126 4.54 -26.90 4.75
CA GLY A 126 3.70 -27.43 5.84
C GLY A 126 2.36 -26.73 6.00
N LEU A 127 2.02 -25.76 5.14
CA LEU A 127 0.67 -25.15 5.08
C LEU A 127 -0.42 -26.06 4.45
N GLY A 128 -0.10 -27.33 4.18
CA GLY A 128 -1.05 -28.29 3.60
C GLY A 128 -2.37 -28.45 4.38
N PHE A 129 -2.37 -28.18 5.70
CA PHE A 129 -3.59 -28.26 6.52
C PHE A 129 -4.66 -27.22 6.14
N LEU A 130 -4.26 -26.10 5.52
CA LEU A 130 -5.18 -25.07 5.02
C LEU A 130 -5.71 -25.37 3.61
N GLY A 131 -5.35 -26.52 3.02
CA GLY A 131 -5.64 -26.81 1.61
C GLY A 131 -4.78 -26.00 0.63
N LEU A 132 -3.71 -25.36 1.12
CA LEU A 132 -2.82 -24.50 0.33
C LEU A 132 -1.46 -25.13 0.02
N GLY A 133 -1.25 -26.41 0.34
CA GLY A 133 0.05 -27.09 0.22
C GLY A 133 0.53 -27.38 -1.20
N GLU A 134 -0.20 -26.97 -2.23
CA GLU A 134 0.25 -26.98 -3.63
C GLU A 134 0.74 -25.59 -4.09
N PHE A 135 0.53 -24.55 -3.28
CA PHE A 135 0.85 -23.17 -3.60
C PHE A 135 2.04 -22.67 -2.79
N THR A 136 2.88 -21.86 -3.43
CA THR A 136 3.99 -21.13 -2.80
C THR A 136 3.44 -19.91 -2.05
N THR A 137 2.94 -20.12 -0.83
CA THR A 137 2.38 -19.05 0.00
C THR A 137 2.76 -19.21 1.46
N SER A 138 2.70 -18.11 2.22
CA SER A 138 3.05 -18.03 3.63
C SER A 138 1.87 -17.57 4.48
N LEU A 139 1.94 -17.84 5.78
CA LEU A 139 0.91 -17.40 6.73
C LEU A 139 0.77 -15.86 6.74
N VAL A 140 1.89 -15.13 6.72
CA VAL A 140 1.89 -13.66 6.64
C VAL A 140 1.17 -13.20 5.38
N GLU A 141 1.42 -13.83 4.23
CA GLU A 141 0.73 -13.51 3.00
C GLU A 141 -0.78 -13.76 3.09
N VAL A 142 -1.19 -14.95 3.55
CA VAL A 142 -2.61 -15.31 3.66
C VAL A 142 -3.35 -14.33 4.60
N VAL A 143 -2.76 -14.02 5.76
CA VAL A 143 -3.37 -13.10 6.75
C VAL A 143 -3.45 -11.68 6.20
N THR A 144 -2.37 -11.18 5.59
CA THR A 144 -2.34 -9.81 5.04
C THR A 144 -3.37 -9.64 3.93
N ILE A 145 -3.47 -10.60 3.02
CA ILE A 145 -4.42 -10.55 1.90
C ILE A 145 -5.84 -10.71 2.39
N PHE A 146 -6.09 -11.58 3.38
CA PHE A 146 -7.42 -11.69 3.99
C PHE A 146 -7.87 -10.35 4.58
N VAL A 147 -7.02 -9.68 5.38
CA VAL A 147 -7.33 -8.36 5.94
C VAL A 147 -7.58 -7.34 4.83
N PHE A 148 -6.74 -7.33 3.80
CA PHE A 148 -6.83 -6.39 2.69
C PHE A 148 -8.07 -6.58 1.81
N THR A 149 -8.48 -7.82 1.58
CA THR A 149 -9.71 -8.15 0.86
C THR A 149 -10.94 -7.74 1.67
N VAL A 150 -10.95 -7.99 2.98
CA VAL A 150 -12.05 -7.54 3.85
C VAL A 150 -12.15 -6.01 3.83
N ASP A 151 -11.01 -5.32 4.00
CA ASP A 151 -10.95 -3.86 3.95
C ASP A 151 -11.45 -3.30 2.61
N TYR A 152 -11.05 -3.91 1.49
CA TYR A 152 -11.54 -3.54 0.16
C TYR A 152 -13.06 -3.71 -0.01
N ILE A 153 -13.60 -4.84 0.45
CA ILE A 153 -15.06 -5.10 0.40
C ILE A 153 -15.80 -4.08 1.27
N LEU A 154 -15.28 -3.76 2.46
CA LEU A 154 -15.91 -2.77 3.34
C LEU A 154 -15.87 -1.37 2.72
N ARG A 155 -14.75 -0.97 2.09
CA ARG A 155 -14.63 0.30 1.35
C ARG A 155 -15.63 0.38 0.20
N LEU A 156 -15.71 -0.66 -0.63
CA LEU A 156 -16.71 -0.74 -1.69
C LEU A 156 -18.14 -0.73 -1.12
N TRP A 157 -18.34 -1.32 0.07
CA TRP A 157 -19.63 -1.32 0.75
C TRP A 157 -20.05 0.07 1.23
N THR A 158 -19.11 0.89 1.70
CA THR A 158 -19.33 2.25 2.24
C THR A 158 -19.05 3.38 1.25
N ALA A 159 -18.68 3.09 0.00
CA ALA A 159 -18.31 4.09 -1.00
C ALA A 159 -19.40 5.16 -1.25
N ASP A 160 -20.69 4.81 -1.04
CA ASP A 160 -21.81 5.74 -1.14
C ASP A 160 -21.77 6.87 -0.10
N ILE A 161 -21.10 6.66 1.03
CA ILE A 161 -20.93 7.64 2.11
C ILE A 161 -19.87 8.68 1.75
N GLU A 162 -18.81 8.26 1.05
CA GLU A 162 -17.74 9.15 0.61
C GLU A 162 -18.26 10.17 -0.41
N SER A 163 -19.09 9.73 -1.35
CA SER A 163 -19.70 10.62 -2.33
C SER A 163 -20.95 10.01 -2.95
N SER A 164 -21.97 10.86 -3.15
CA SER A 164 -23.22 10.47 -3.81
C SER A 164 -22.99 9.94 -5.25
N LYS A 165 -21.86 10.27 -5.89
CA LYS A 165 -21.47 9.75 -7.21
C LYS A 165 -21.21 8.24 -7.23
N TYR A 166 -20.93 7.64 -6.06
CA TYR A 166 -20.66 6.21 -5.90
C TYR A 166 -21.88 5.43 -5.38
N ALA A 167 -23.04 6.07 -5.27
CA ALA A 167 -24.27 5.41 -4.85
C ALA A 167 -24.81 4.44 -5.91
N GLY A 168 -25.44 3.35 -5.45
CA GLY A 168 -26.00 2.31 -6.31
C GLY A 168 -24.96 1.41 -6.98
N VAL A 169 -25.43 0.42 -7.76
CA VAL A 169 -24.57 -0.53 -8.49
C VAL A 169 -23.63 0.16 -9.49
N PRO A 170 -24.09 1.09 -10.37
CA PRO A 170 -23.19 1.74 -11.32
C PRO A 170 -22.18 2.68 -10.64
N GLY A 171 -22.57 3.34 -9.54
CA GLY A 171 -21.67 4.18 -8.76
C GLY A 171 -20.56 3.38 -8.09
N ARG A 172 -20.88 2.22 -7.52
CA ARG A 172 -19.89 1.29 -6.95
C ARG A 172 -18.94 0.74 -8.01
N LEU A 173 -19.43 0.43 -9.22
CA LEU A 173 -18.55 0.02 -10.32
C LEU A 173 -17.59 1.14 -10.72
N ARG A 174 -18.04 2.40 -10.71
CA ARG A 174 -17.16 3.55 -10.92
C ARG A 174 -16.10 3.70 -9.83
N TYR A 175 -16.43 3.35 -8.59
CA TYR A 175 -15.47 3.35 -7.47
C TYR A 175 -14.33 2.34 -7.69
N VAL A 176 -14.64 1.14 -8.21
CA VAL A 176 -13.62 0.11 -8.51
C VAL A 176 -12.54 0.61 -9.46
N PHE A 177 -12.89 1.48 -10.41
CA PHE A 177 -11.95 2.06 -11.38
C PHE A 177 -11.26 3.35 -10.90
N THR A 178 -11.39 3.71 -9.62
CA THR A 178 -10.60 4.80 -9.03
C THR A 178 -9.17 4.34 -8.79
N PHE A 179 -8.21 5.27 -8.83
CA PHE A 179 -6.78 4.95 -8.66
C PHE A 179 -6.50 4.17 -7.36
N TYR A 180 -7.03 4.66 -6.24
CA TYR A 180 -6.90 4.04 -4.92
C TYR A 180 -7.53 2.64 -4.86
N SER A 181 -8.75 2.48 -5.39
CA SER A 181 -9.40 1.16 -5.47
C SER A 181 -8.65 0.18 -6.38
N LEU A 182 -8.05 0.65 -7.47
CA LEU A 182 -7.21 -0.16 -8.35
C LEU A 182 -5.90 -0.57 -7.68
N VAL A 183 -5.29 0.30 -6.89
CA VAL A 183 -4.11 -0.03 -6.08
C VAL A 183 -4.44 -1.13 -5.08
N ASP A 184 -5.55 -1.01 -4.34
CA ASP A 184 -6.02 -2.04 -3.42
C ASP A 184 -6.26 -3.38 -4.12
N LEU A 185 -6.87 -3.35 -5.31
CA LEU A 185 -7.11 -4.54 -6.12
C LEU A 185 -5.79 -5.16 -6.61
N ALA A 186 -4.89 -4.36 -7.20
CA ALA A 186 -3.58 -4.82 -7.67
C ALA A 186 -2.74 -5.44 -6.54
N SER A 187 -2.95 -4.98 -5.30
CA SER A 187 -2.25 -5.46 -4.11
C SER A 187 -2.68 -6.87 -3.65
N THR A 188 -3.91 -7.29 -3.99
CA THR A 188 -4.53 -8.56 -3.58
C THR A 188 -4.64 -9.58 -4.72
N VAL A 189 -4.78 -9.13 -5.97
CA VAL A 189 -4.93 -9.95 -7.17
C VAL A 189 -3.86 -11.05 -7.33
N PRO A 190 -2.55 -10.80 -7.11
CA PRO A 190 -1.52 -11.81 -7.38
C PRO A 190 -1.77 -13.15 -6.68
N PHE A 191 -2.23 -13.11 -5.43
CA PHE A 191 -2.54 -14.31 -4.66
C PHE A 191 -3.74 -15.07 -5.19
N TYR A 192 -4.79 -14.36 -5.59
CA TYR A 192 -5.96 -15.00 -6.20
C TYR A 192 -5.64 -15.59 -7.56
N VAL A 193 -4.75 -14.98 -8.33
CA VAL A 193 -4.27 -15.55 -9.59
C VAL A 193 -3.45 -16.82 -9.31
N ASP A 194 -2.49 -16.77 -8.38
CA ASP A 194 -1.70 -17.94 -7.97
C ASP A 194 -2.60 -19.11 -7.53
N LEU A 195 -3.69 -18.82 -6.81
CA LEU A 195 -4.68 -19.81 -6.38
C LEU A 195 -5.47 -20.43 -7.55
N LEU A 196 -5.79 -19.65 -8.59
CA LEU A 196 -6.56 -20.09 -9.75
C LEU A 196 -5.69 -20.78 -10.81
N THR A 197 -4.37 -20.55 -10.79
CA THR A 197 -3.46 -21.03 -11.83
C THR A 197 -2.28 -21.84 -11.27
N PRO A 198 -2.51 -22.99 -10.59
CA PRO A 198 -1.45 -23.81 -10.00
C PRO A 198 -0.47 -24.45 -11.00
N HIS A 199 -0.77 -24.43 -12.31
CA HIS A 199 0.00 -25.13 -13.35
C HIS A 199 0.53 -24.23 -14.47
N ILE A 200 0.43 -22.90 -14.32
CA ILE A 200 1.01 -21.96 -15.30
C ILE A 200 2.53 -21.86 -15.07
N SER A 201 3.28 -21.59 -16.14
CA SER A 201 4.73 -21.44 -16.12
C SER A 201 5.20 -20.49 -15.01
N LEU A 202 6.24 -20.91 -14.28
CA LEU A 202 6.84 -20.20 -13.13
C LEU A 202 7.13 -18.72 -13.42
N GLU A 203 7.47 -18.39 -14.67
CA GLU A 203 7.79 -17.03 -15.12
C GLU A 203 6.61 -16.04 -15.00
N ALA A 204 5.39 -16.48 -15.36
CA ALA A 204 4.21 -15.61 -15.30
C ALA A 204 3.79 -15.33 -13.84
N THR A 205 3.83 -16.36 -13.00
CA THR A 205 3.57 -16.26 -11.56
C THR A 205 4.59 -15.35 -10.86
N GLN A 206 5.87 -15.41 -11.24
CA GLN A 206 6.91 -14.54 -10.69
C GLN A 206 6.69 -13.06 -10.99
N PHE A 207 6.31 -12.71 -12.23
CA PHE A 207 5.99 -11.33 -12.57
C PHE A 207 4.83 -10.79 -11.75
N LEU A 208 3.78 -11.61 -11.54
CA LEU A 208 2.62 -11.22 -10.73
C LEU A 208 2.99 -10.95 -9.26
N ARG A 209 4.00 -11.62 -8.71
CA ARG A 209 4.50 -11.33 -7.35
C ARG A 209 5.07 -9.91 -7.22
N MET A 210 5.53 -9.28 -8.31
CA MET A 210 5.99 -7.88 -8.27
C MET A 210 4.86 -6.91 -7.94
N PHE A 211 3.61 -7.23 -8.28
CA PHE A 211 2.46 -6.39 -7.91
C PHE A 211 2.24 -6.29 -6.40
N ARG A 212 2.86 -7.17 -5.59
CA ARG A 212 2.86 -7.03 -4.13
C ARG A 212 3.57 -5.76 -3.67
N PHE A 213 4.49 -5.19 -4.47
CA PHE A 213 5.07 -3.87 -4.20
C PHE A 213 4.04 -2.74 -4.27
N PHE A 214 2.98 -2.88 -5.06
CA PHE A 214 1.89 -1.90 -5.09
C PHE A 214 1.15 -1.79 -3.76
N ARG A 215 1.25 -2.79 -2.85
CA ARG A 215 0.77 -2.65 -1.45
C ARG A 215 1.38 -1.43 -0.75
N MET A 216 2.59 -0.99 -1.13
CA MET A 216 3.21 0.23 -0.58
C MET A 216 2.41 1.50 -0.92
N LEU A 217 1.73 1.52 -2.07
CA LEU A 217 0.94 2.67 -2.52
C LEU A 217 -0.39 2.82 -1.76
N ARG A 218 -0.78 1.81 -0.97
CA ARG A 218 -2.01 1.79 -0.15
C ARG A 218 -1.96 2.66 1.11
N VAL A 219 -0.88 3.39 1.37
CA VAL A 219 -0.81 4.25 2.57
C VAL A 219 -1.68 5.49 2.36
N GLU A 220 -3.00 5.32 2.20
CA GLU A 220 -3.87 6.32 1.58
C GLU A 220 -4.02 7.59 2.42
N GLY A 221 -4.24 7.46 3.73
CA GLY A 221 -4.61 8.59 4.59
C GLY A 221 -3.55 9.69 4.73
N ARG A 222 -2.26 9.39 4.49
CA ARG A 222 -1.18 10.40 4.52
C ARG A 222 -0.73 10.84 3.13
N PHE A 223 -0.95 9.99 2.14
CA PHE A 223 -0.56 10.29 0.78
C PHE A 223 -1.53 11.26 0.13
N GLU A 224 -2.83 11.27 0.48
CA GLU A 224 -3.76 12.26 -0.09
C GLU A 224 -3.29 13.71 0.14
N LEU A 225 -2.99 14.10 1.38
CA LEU A 225 -2.48 15.45 1.68
C LEU A 225 -1.13 15.72 0.98
N THR A 226 -0.27 14.71 0.94
CA THR A 226 1.06 14.86 0.34
C THR A 226 0.95 15.02 -1.18
N LEU A 227 0.08 14.24 -1.82
CA LEU A 227 -0.19 14.27 -3.26
C LEU A 227 -0.88 15.56 -3.68
N THR A 228 -1.79 16.11 -2.85
CA THR A 228 -2.39 17.43 -3.14
C THR A 228 -1.34 18.54 -3.09
N LEU A 229 -0.41 18.49 -2.12
CA LEU A 229 0.71 19.45 -2.07
C LEU A 229 1.64 19.28 -3.27
N PHE A 230 1.93 18.04 -3.68
CA PHE A 230 2.69 17.79 -4.90
C PHE A 230 1.99 18.31 -6.16
N ASP A 231 0.67 18.14 -6.26
CA ASP A 231 -0.12 18.60 -7.41
C ASP A 231 -0.17 20.13 -7.48
N GLU A 232 -0.30 20.81 -6.34
CA GLU A 232 -0.23 22.26 -6.25
C GLU A 232 1.14 22.78 -6.70
N VAL A 233 2.22 22.26 -6.12
CA VAL A 233 3.59 22.63 -6.50
C VAL A 233 3.87 22.32 -7.97
N TYR A 234 3.38 21.19 -8.48
CA TYR A 234 3.54 20.81 -9.87
C TYR A 234 2.80 21.77 -10.80
N SER A 235 1.55 22.10 -10.51
CA SER A 235 0.76 23.04 -11.31
C SER A 235 1.41 24.42 -11.38
N ASP A 236 1.96 24.89 -10.26
CA ASP A 236 2.64 26.19 -10.15
C ASP A 236 3.98 26.22 -10.90
N GLN A 237 4.77 25.14 -10.82
CA GLN A 237 6.15 25.10 -11.31
C GLN A 237 6.34 24.31 -12.62
N LYS A 238 5.27 23.82 -13.26
CA LYS A 238 5.34 22.97 -14.47
C LYS A 238 6.18 23.55 -15.61
N ASN A 239 6.18 24.88 -15.78
CA ASN A 239 6.97 25.53 -16.84
C ASN A 239 8.47 25.42 -16.58
N ILE A 240 8.89 25.64 -15.32
CA ILE A 240 10.29 25.54 -14.90
C ILE A 240 10.72 24.07 -14.92
N LEU A 241 9.90 23.17 -14.40
CA LEU A 241 10.17 21.73 -14.43
C LEU A 241 10.30 21.21 -15.88
N GLY A 242 9.43 21.67 -16.79
CA GLY A 242 9.46 21.28 -18.20
C GLY A 242 10.75 21.74 -18.91
N THR A 243 11.18 22.98 -18.66
CA THR A 243 12.45 23.50 -19.22
C THR A 243 13.67 22.79 -18.64
N ALA A 244 13.70 22.54 -17.33
CA ALA A 244 14.75 21.77 -16.68
C ALA A 244 14.83 20.33 -17.20
N LEU A 245 13.67 19.67 -17.38
CA LEU A 245 13.59 18.33 -17.96
C LEU A 245 14.10 18.32 -19.40
N PHE A 246 13.74 19.30 -20.22
CA PHE A 246 14.22 19.41 -21.60
C PHE A 246 15.74 19.56 -21.67
N ILE A 247 16.32 20.46 -20.87
CA ILE A 247 17.77 20.67 -20.80
C ILE A 247 18.46 19.41 -20.25
N GLY A 248 17.89 18.78 -19.22
CA GLY A 248 18.41 17.54 -18.63
C GLY A 248 18.44 16.39 -19.62
N CYS A 249 17.33 16.11 -20.30
CA CYS A 249 17.24 15.05 -21.30
C CYS A 249 18.14 15.29 -22.51
N THR A 250 18.20 16.53 -23.03
CA THR A 250 19.08 16.84 -24.18
C THR A 250 20.55 16.72 -23.81
N THR A 251 20.95 17.20 -22.63
CA THR A 251 22.31 17.05 -22.11
C THR A 251 22.66 15.58 -21.87
N TRP A 252 21.74 14.82 -21.26
CA TRP A 252 21.91 13.39 -21.02
C TRP A 252 22.15 12.64 -22.34
N CYS A 253 21.29 12.85 -23.35
CA CYS A 253 21.43 12.22 -24.66
C CYS A 253 22.73 12.61 -25.35
N ALA A 254 23.13 13.89 -25.28
CA ALA A 254 24.38 14.36 -25.88
C ALA A 254 25.61 13.74 -25.22
N VAL A 255 25.68 13.76 -23.89
CA VAL A 255 26.81 13.18 -23.13
C VAL A 255 26.87 11.67 -23.30
N ALA A 256 25.73 10.97 -23.23
CA ALA A 256 25.67 9.53 -23.48
C ALA A 256 26.18 9.17 -24.89
N SER A 257 25.81 9.96 -25.91
CA SER A 257 26.28 9.78 -27.29
C SER A 257 27.78 10.04 -27.43
N LEU A 258 28.30 11.10 -26.80
CA LEU A 258 29.73 11.43 -26.83
C LEU A 258 30.56 10.37 -26.09
N TYR A 259 30.09 9.91 -24.93
CA TYR A 259 30.73 8.85 -24.17
C TYR A 259 30.80 7.56 -24.99
N TYR A 260 29.70 7.18 -25.65
CA TYR A 260 29.69 6.06 -26.58
C TYR A 260 30.70 6.25 -27.73
N LEU A 261 30.72 7.42 -28.38
CA LEU A 261 31.67 7.68 -29.47
C LEU A 261 33.15 7.66 -29.04
N ALA A 262 33.44 8.15 -27.83
CA ALA A 262 34.79 8.17 -27.27
C ALA A 262 35.28 6.78 -26.90
N GLU A 263 34.42 5.95 -26.30
CA GLU A 263 34.80 4.68 -25.69
C GLU A 263 34.41 3.44 -26.50
N ARG A 264 33.63 3.55 -27.58
CA ARG A 264 33.16 2.37 -28.37
C ARG A 264 34.26 1.43 -28.90
N ARG A 265 35.53 1.82 -28.87
CA ARG A 265 36.69 1.01 -29.29
C ARG A 265 37.58 0.58 -28.12
N ASN A 266 37.22 0.90 -26.89
CA ASN A 266 37.96 0.48 -25.72
C ASN A 266 37.51 -0.93 -25.34
N THR A 267 38.44 -1.88 -25.24
CA THR A 267 38.12 -3.27 -24.90
C THR A 267 37.93 -3.50 -23.39
N ASN A 268 38.19 -2.49 -22.55
CA ASN A 268 38.02 -2.56 -21.09
C ASN A 268 36.64 -2.10 -20.58
N MET A 269 35.65 -1.94 -21.46
CA MET A 269 34.29 -1.53 -21.03
C MET A 269 33.49 -2.72 -20.50
N ILE A 270 32.69 -2.46 -19.46
CA ILE A 270 31.79 -3.39 -18.75
C ILE A 270 30.76 -4.08 -19.68
N TYR A 271 30.56 -3.60 -20.91
CA TYR A 271 29.52 -4.07 -21.83
C TYR A 271 29.98 -5.04 -22.92
N CYS A 272 31.26 -5.48 -22.98
CA CYS A 272 31.56 -6.67 -23.78
C CYS A 272 31.05 -7.90 -23.00
N PRO A 273 30.02 -8.63 -23.49
CA PRO A 273 29.73 -9.94 -22.94
C PRO A 273 30.95 -10.83 -23.20
N ASP A 274 31.53 -11.37 -22.14
CA ASP A 274 32.58 -12.40 -22.27
C ASP A 274 31.93 -13.64 -22.93
N PRO A 275 32.55 -14.25 -23.97
CA PRO A 275 33.95 -14.13 -24.36
C PRO A 275 34.24 -12.92 -25.27
N ALA A 276 35.33 -12.22 -24.95
CA ALA A 276 35.89 -11.07 -25.67
C ALA A 276 36.24 -11.26 -27.17
N SER A 277 35.96 -12.43 -27.76
CA SER A 277 36.29 -12.74 -29.16
C SER A 277 35.39 -12.06 -30.20
N ASP A 278 34.20 -11.61 -29.81
CA ASP A 278 33.25 -10.92 -30.72
C ASP A 278 33.45 -9.40 -30.75
N CYS A 279 34.30 -8.84 -29.88
CA CYS A 279 34.58 -7.40 -29.85
C CYS A 279 35.73 -6.99 -30.82
N ASP A 280 36.33 -7.93 -31.54
CA ASP A 280 37.57 -7.75 -32.34
C ASP A 280 37.39 -7.91 -33.87
N GLU A 281 36.18 -7.72 -34.43
CA GLU A 281 36.00 -7.61 -35.88
C GLU A 281 35.68 -6.18 -36.32
N GLY A 282 36.74 -5.42 -36.59
CA GLY A 282 36.73 -4.15 -37.32
C GLY A 282 38.01 -3.98 -38.13
#